data_AF-A0A2C9PIN6-F1
#
_entry.id   AF-A0A2C9PIN6-F1
#
_cell.length_a   1.000
_cell.length_b   1.000
_cell.length_c   1.000
_cell.angle_alpha   90.00
_cell.angle_beta   90.00
_cell.angle_gamma   90.00
#
_symmetry.space_group_name_H-M   'P 1'
#
loop_
_entity.id
_entity.type
_entity.pdbx_description
1 polymer ?
#
loop_
_entity_poly.entity_id
_entity_poly.type
_entity_poly.pdbx_seq_one_letter_code
_entity_poly.pdbx_strand_id
1 'polypeptide(L)' 'DLALGLLANLVSVFEEVIGEKIIEKERFPLLSAWMQEFAEVSIIKETWPPREKLVTKFLAMREPYLAAAKPK' A
#
# COMPACT_ATOMS: atom_id res chain seq x y z
N ASP A 1 6.99 -15.60 -0.64
CA ASP A 1 7.20 -14.31 -1.32
C ASP A 1 6.06 -13.92 -2.25
N LEU A 2 5.85 -14.62 -3.38
CA LEU A 2 4.87 -14.19 -4.40
C LEU A 2 3.43 -14.05 -3.91
N ALA A 3 2.94 -14.94 -3.04
CA ALA A 3 1.57 -14.87 -2.51
C ALA A 3 1.30 -13.59 -1.70
N LEU A 4 2.34 -13.04 -1.04
CA LEU A 4 2.25 -11.82 -0.24
C LEU A 4 2.83 -10.61 -0.95
N GLY A 5 3.47 -10.79 -2.10
CA GLY A 5 4.30 -9.78 -2.75
C GLY A 5 3.61 -8.45 -2.98
N LEU A 6 2.30 -8.47 -3.26
CA LEU A 6 1.48 -7.26 -3.41
C LEU A 6 1.52 -6.34 -2.19
N LEU A 7 1.74 -6.87 -0.98
CA LEU A 7 1.85 -6.08 0.25
C LEU A 7 3.02 -5.09 0.17
N ALA A 8 4.15 -5.48 -0.43
CA ALA A 8 5.34 -4.64 -0.57
C ALA A 8 5.06 -3.34 -1.34
N ASN A 9 4.05 -3.33 -2.21
CA ASN A 9 3.64 -2.15 -2.97
C ASN A 9 2.39 -1.48 -2.37
N LEU A 10 1.32 -2.25 -2.13
CA LEU A 10 0.00 -1.71 -1.77
C LEU A 10 -0.07 -1.12 -0.37
N VAL A 11 0.71 -1.60 0.59
CA VAL A 11 0.72 -1.03 1.95
C VAL A 11 1.10 0.44 1.90
N SER A 12 2.17 0.79 1.19
CA SER A 12 2.60 2.20 1.06
C SER A 12 1.56 3.09 0.39
N VAL A 13 0.80 2.54 -0.56
CA VAL A 13 -0.29 3.24 -1.24
C VAL A 13 -1.45 3.47 -0.28
N PHE A 14 -1.85 2.46 0.48
CA PHE A 14 -2.93 2.59 1.45
C PHE A 14 -2.57 3.57 2.58
N GLU A 15 -1.33 3.56 3.07
CA GLU A 15 -0.89 4.52 4.08
C GLU A 15 -1.02 5.97 3.60
N GLU A 16 -0.66 6.24 2.33
CA GLU A 16 -0.87 7.56 1.73
C GLU A 16 -2.35 7.91 1.57
N VAL A 17 -3.15 6.95 1.08
CA VAL A 17 -4.57 7.17 0.81
C VAL A 17 -5.37 7.37 2.10
N ILE A 18 -5.00 6.67 3.17
CA ILE A 18 -5.69 6.73 4.48
C ILE A 18 -5.15 7.89 5.31
N GLY A 19 -3.85 8.19 5.21
CA GLY A 19 -3.14 9.15 6.06
C GLY A 19 -2.66 8.54 7.39
N GLU A 20 -2.65 7.22 7.51
CA GLU A 20 -2.27 6.48 8.73
C GLU A 20 -1.28 5.36 8.40
N LYS A 21 -0.48 4.97 9.39
CA LYS A 21 0.43 3.84 9.27
C LYS A 21 -0.31 2.52 9.47
N ILE A 22 -0.14 1.59 8.53
CA ILE A 22 -0.72 0.25 8.59
C ILE A 22 0.34 -0.72 9.15
N ILE A 23 1.57 -0.61 8.68
CA ILE A 23 2.69 -1.44 9.13
C ILE A 23 3.73 -0.56 9.78
N GLU A 24 3.72 -0.54 11.11
CA GLU A 24 4.71 0.17 11.91
C GLU A 24 6.01 -0.65 12.01
N LYS A 25 7.14 -0.06 11.64
CA LYS A 25 8.44 -0.75 11.64
C LYS A 25 8.87 -1.20 13.03
N GLU A 26 8.56 -0.46 14.10
CA GLU A 26 8.90 -0.89 15.46
C GLU A 26 8.12 -2.15 15.87
N ARG A 27 6.91 -2.32 15.35
CA ARG A 27 6.03 -3.46 15.69
C ARG A 27 6.25 -4.66 14.78
N PHE A 28 6.57 -4.42 13.51
CA PHE A 28 6.75 -5.45 12.49
C PHE A 28 8.09 -5.34 11.74
N PRO A 29 9.24 -5.35 12.45
CA PRO A 29 10.54 -5.07 11.85
C PRO A 29 10.91 -6.04 10.74
N LEU A 30 10.59 -7.33 10.90
CA LEU A 30 10.87 -8.37 9.90
C LEU A 30 10.01 -8.22 8.65
N LEU A 31 8.72 -7.87 8.82
CA LEU A 31 7.83 -7.66 7.69
C LEU A 31 8.21 -6.41 6.90
N SER A 32 8.56 -5.32 7.60
CA SER A 32 9.05 -4.10 6.96
C SER A 32 10.34 -4.36 6.18
N ALA A 33 11.27 -5.14 6.72
CA ALA A 33 12.50 -5.53 6.01
C ALA A 33 12.18 -6.39 4.77
N TRP A 34 11.35 -7.41 4.93
CA TRP A 34 10.92 -8.28 3.82
C TRP A 34 10.24 -7.49 2.70
N MET A 35 9.36 -6.53 3.02
CA MET A 35 8.70 -5.70 2.02
C MET A 35 9.71 -4.87 1.21
N GLN A 36 10.72 -4.31 1.87
CA GLN A 36 11.78 -3.54 1.20
C GLN A 36 12.63 -4.44 0.29
N GLU A 37 13.06 -5.60 0.80
CA GLU A 37 13.85 -6.56 0.03
C GLU A 37 13.08 -7.09 -1.18
N PHE A 38 11.81 -7.47 -0.99
CA PHE A 38 10.96 -8.00 -2.06
C PHE A 38 10.71 -6.95 -3.16
N ALA A 39 10.48 -5.68 -2.79
CA ALA A 39 10.23 -4.61 -3.74
C ALA A 39 11.44 -4.27 -4.63
N GLU A 40 12.67 -4.52 -4.14
CA GLU A 40 13.92 -4.23 -4.85
C GLU A 40 14.42 -5.37 -5.75
N VAL A 41 13.80 -6.55 -5.70
CA VAL A 41 14.11 -7.63 -6.65
C VAL A 41 13.82 -7.16 -8.08
N SER A 42 14.80 -7.20 -8.98
CA SER A 42 14.74 -6.55 -10.30
C SER A 42 13.48 -6.89 -11.10
N ILE A 43 13.13 -8.18 -11.23
CA ILE A 43 11.94 -8.60 -11.98
C ILE A 43 10.64 -8.10 -11.33
N ILE A 44 10.61 -7.97 -10.01
CA ILE A 44 9.44 -7.47 -9.28
C ILE A 44 9.36 -5.95 -9.46
N LYS A 45 10.47 -5.24 -9.27
CA LYS A 45 10.57 -3.78 -9.41
C LYS A 45 10.09 -3.27 -10.76
N GLU A 46 10.39 -3.99 -11.83
CA GLU A 46 9.97 -3.67 -13.20
C GLU A 46 8.49 -3.97 -13.48
N THR A 47 7.84 -4.79 -12.65
CA THR A 47 6.43 -5.21 -12.84
C THR A 47 5.44 -4.37 -12.04
N TRP A 48 5.92 -3.46 -11.18
CA TRP A 48 5.02 -2.65 -10.37
C TRP A 48 4.13 -1.74 -11.23
N PRO A 49 2.82 -1.66 -10.92
CA PRO A 49 1.97 -0.66 -11.56
C PRO A 49 2.48 0.75 -11.20
N PRO A 50 2.28 1.75 -12.07
CA PRO A 50 2.56 3.14 -11.74
C PRO A 50 1.86 3.55 -10.44
N ARG A 51 2.62 4.11 -9.51
CA ARG A 51 2.15 4.39 -8.15
C ARG A 51 0.96 5.36 -8.15
N GLU A 52 1.02 6.38 -8.98
CA GLU A 52 -0.01 7.41 -9.15
C GLU A 52 -1.34 6.80 -9.61
N LYS A 53 -1.31 5.77 -10.46
CA LYS A 53 -2.52 5.06 -10.90
C LYS A 53 -3.16 4.31 -9.74
N LEU A 54 -2.36 3.70 -8.86
CA LEU A 54 -2.86 3.00 -7.68
C LEU A 54 -3.45 3.98 -6.67
N VAL A 55 -2.73 5.05 -6.34
CA VAL A 55 -3.21 6.10 -5.43
C VAL A 55 -4.53 6.69 -5.93
N THR A 56 -4.60 7.08 -7.21
CA THR A 56 -5.83 7.62 -7.83
C THR A 56 -6.99 6.64 -7.72
N LYS A 57 -6.76 5.36 -8.03
CA LYS A 57 -7.79 4.31 -7.94
C LYS A 57 -8.32 4.15 -6.52
N PHE A 58 -7.44 4.12 -5.52
CA PHE A 58 -7.85 3.89 -4.14
C PHE A 58 -8.42 5.14 -3.45
N LEU A 59 -7.99 6.35 -3.83
CA LEU A 59 -8.67 7.59 -3.46
C LEU A 59 -10.11 7.60 -3.97
N ALA A 60 -10.30 7.37 -5.27
CA ALA A 60 -11.63 7.31 -5.89
C ALA A 60 -12.52 6.21 -5.27
N MET A 61 -11.91 5.10 -4.83
CA MET A 61 -12.62 4.05 -4.11
C MET A 61 -13.01 4.49 -2.69
N ARG A 62 -12.15 5.24 -1.99
CA ARG A 62 -12.36 5.68 -0.59
C ARG A 62 -13.39 6.80 -0.46
N GLU A 63 -13.44 7.73 -1.40
CA GLU A 63 -14.29 8.93 -1.34
C GLU A 63 -15.79 8.65 -1.12
N PRO A 64 -16.44 7.71 -1.83
CA PRO A 64 -17.85 7.40 -1.59
C PRO A 64 -18.13 6.85 -0.19
N TYR A 65 -17.23 6.03 0.36
CA TYR A 65 -17.39 5.49 1.72
C TYR A 65 -17.28 6.60 2.77
N LEU A 66 -16.37 7.56 2.57
CA LEU A 66 -16.26 8.71 3.47
C LEU A 66 -17.49 9.63 3.38
N ALA A 67 -18.03 9.83 2.17
CA ALA A 67 -19.24 10.62 1.98
C ALA A 67 -20.46 9.97 2.67
N ALA A 68 -20.59 8.65 2.61
CA ALA A 68 -21.65 7.89 3.27
C ALA A 68 -21.48 7.79 4.80
N ALA A 69 -20.25 7.86 5.31
CA ALA A 69 -19.94 7.76 6.73
C ALA A 69 -20.10 9.09 7.50
N LYS A 70 -20.25 10.23 6.81
CA LYS A 70 -20.55 11.51 7.47
C LYS A 70 -21.99 11.48 8.01
N PRO A 71 -22.21 11.67 9.33
CA PRO A 71 -23.56 11.81 9.86
C PRO A 71 -24.22 13.06 9.27
N LYS A 72 -25.53 12.99 9.03
CA LYS A 72 -26.37 14.10 8.56
C LYS A 72 -26.25 15.33 9.46
#